data_AF-A0A4R5AZT5-F1
#
_entry.id   AF-A0A4R5AZT5-F1
#
_cell.length_a   1.000
_cell.length_b   1.000
_cell.length_c   1.000
_cell.angle_alpha   90.00
_cell.angle_beta   90.00
_cell.angle_gamma   90.00
#
_symmetry.space_group_name_H-M   'P 1'
#
loop_
_entity.id
_entity.type
_entity.pdbx_description
1 polymer ?
#
loop_
_entity_poly.entity_id
_entity_poly.type
_entity_poly.pdbx_seq_one_letter_code
_entity_poly.pdbx_strand_id
1 'polypeptide(L)'
;MSPVTVAEYQACPATVVLRRAVDGLSRRVLTRTLRMLERDGLVSRTVHPRRVEYALTGLGRSLQDQLGALALWSVEHDGEIRAARVRFDARRGGMP
;
A
#
# COMPACT_ATOMS: atom_id res chain seq x y z
N MET A 1 10.22 -13.04 19.45
CA MET A 1 9.58 -12.63 18.18
C MET A 1 8.10 -12.45 18.47
N SER A 2 7.70 -11.23 18.85
CA SER A 2 6.30 -10.95 19.23
C SER A 2 5.42 -10.76 17.99
N PRO A 3 4.16 -11.22 18.04
CA PRO A 3 3.20 -11.06 16.96
C PRO A 3 2.73 -9.61 16.89
N VAL A 4 2.63 -9.05 15.68
CA VAL A 4 2.10 -7.70 15.47
C VAL A 4 0.59 -7.76 15.54
N THR A 5 0.04 -7.20 16.61
CA THR A 5 -1.38 -6.95 16.85
C THR A 5 -1.98 -6.16 15.68
N VAL A 6 -3.06 -6.70 15.09
CA VAL A 6 -3.96 -5.95 14.20
C VAL A 6 -4.67 -4.92 15.06
N ALA A 7 -4.09 -3.72 15.16
CA ALA A 7 -4.75 -2.59 15.80
C ALA A 7 -5.88 -2.11 14.89
N GLU A 8 -7.11 -2.36 15.37
CA GLU A 8 -8.35 -1.64 15.10
C GLU A 8 -8.23 -0.53 14.04
N TYR A 9 -8.66 -0.88 12.84
CA TYR A 9 -9.02 0.07 11.79
C TYR A 9 -10.34 0.74 12.18
N GLN A 10 -10.41 1.54 13.25
CA GLN A 10 -11.49 2.53 13.45
C GLN A 10 -11.00 3.78 14.19
N ALA A 11 -11.33 4.92 13.59
CA ALA A 11 -11.27 6.31 14.07
C ALA A 11 -9.88 6.96 14.30
N CYS A 12 -9.46 7.86 13.39
CA CYS A 12 -8.81 9.15 13.72
C CYS A 12 -8.59 10.03 12.46
N PRO A 13 -8.56 11.38 12.59
CA PRO A 13 -8.65 12.31 11.47
C PRO A 13 -7.44 12.15 10.55
N ALA A 14 -7.72 12.05 9.25
CA ALA A 14 -6.80 11.58 8.21
C ALA A 14 -5.52 12.43 8.09
N THR A 15 -4.52 12.15 8.92
CA THR A 15 -3.13 12.52 8.70
C THR A 15 -2.33 11.23 8.63
N VAL A 16 -2.34 10.58 7.46
CA VAL A 16 -1.44 9.45 7.21
C VAL A 16 -0.02 10.02 7.22
N VAL A 17 0.66 9.88 8.34
CA VAL A 17 2.10 10.15 8.43
C VAL A 17 2.78 9.10 7.56
N LEU A 18 3.01 9.44 6.28
CA LEU A 18 3.65 8.64 5.23
C LEU A 18 5.08 8.14 5.56
N ARG A 19 5.52 8.28 6.81
CA ARG A 19 6.87 7.94 7.24
C ARG A 19 7.02 6.48 7.70
N ARG A 20 5.94 5.76 8.00
CA ARG A 20 6.04 4.36 8.51
C ARG A 20 5.77 3.26 7.48
N ALA A 21 5.18 3.58 6.33
CA ALA A 21 4.92 2.59 5.27
C ALA A 21 6.03 2.52 4.19
N VAL A 22 7.08 3.34 4.33
CA VAL A 22 8.01 3.68 3.25
C VAL A 22 9.47 3.33 3.60
N ASP A 23 9.69 2.48 4.61
CA ASP A 23 11.04 2.13 5.11
C ASP A 23 11.97 1.44 4.07
N GLY A 24 11.52 1.24 2.82
CA GLY A 24 12.32 0.72 1.71
C GLY A 24 12.46 1.61 0.47
N LEU A 25 11.83 2.80 0.40
CA LEU A 25 11.95 3.67 -0.79
C LEU A 25 12.98 4.78 -0.57
N SER A 26 13.85 4.98 -1.57
CA SER A 26 14.77 6.12 -1.53
C SER A 26 14.01 7.46 -1.48
N ARG A 27 14.58 8.46 -0.80
CA ARG A 27 14.00 9.81 -0.69
C ARG A 27 13.62 10.43 -2.04
N ARG A 28 14.42 10.15 -3.08
CA ARG A 28 14.17 10.60 -4.47
C ARG A 28 12.93 9.96 -5.05
N VAL A 29 12.75 8.65 -4.85
CA VAL A 29 11.57 7.91 -5.31
C VAL A 29 10.33 8.40 -4.56
N LEU A 30 10.39 8.53 -3.24
CA LEU A 30 9.28 9.04 -2.44
C LEU A 30 8.82 10.43 -2.91
N THR A 31 9.76 11.35 -3.13
CA THR A 31 9.43 12.71 -3.61
C THR A 31 8.78 12.68 -4.98
N ARG A 32 9.27 11.82 -5.89
CA ARG A 32 8.68 11.64 -7.23
C ARG A 32 7.27 11.07 -7.15
N THR A 33 7.07 10.03 -6.34
CA THR A 33 5.76 9.40 -6.15
C THR A 33 4.76 10.38 -5.55
N LEU A 34 5.14 11.15 -4.52
CA LEU A 34 4.23 12.14 -3.93
C LEU A 34 3.83 13.24 -4.90
N ARG A 35 4.75 13.74 -5.74
CA ARG A 35 4.42 14.72 -6.78
C ARG A 35 3.49 14.15 -7.85
N MET A 36 3.65 12.87 -8.19
CA MET A 36 2.78 12.19 -9.13
C MET A 36 1.37 12.03 -8.53
N LEU A 37 1.26 11.53 -7.30
CA LEU A 37 -0.01 11.39 -6.59
C LEU A 37 -0.71 12.74 -6.34
N GLU A 38 0.06 13.81 -6.13
CA GLU A 38 -0.46 15.18 -6.04
C GLU A 38 -1.03 15.64 -7.38
N ARG A 39 -0.30 15.42 -8.48
CA ARG A 39 -0.77 15.73 -9.84
C ARG A 39 -2.02 14.94 -10.22
N ASP A 40 -2.10 13.68 -9.81
CA ASP A 40 -3.23 12.79 -10.09
C ASP A 40 -4.44 13.09 -9.17
N GLY A 41 -4.30 14.03 -8.23
CA GLY A 41 -5.37 14.44 -7.32
C GLY A 41 -5.67 13.43 -6.21
N LEU A 42 -4.79 12.43 -6.00
CA LEU A 42 -4.91 11.41 -4.95
C LEU A 42 -4.41 11.92 -3.60
N VAL A 43 -3.46 12.86 -3.62
CA VAL A 43 -2.86 13.45 -2.43
C VAL A 43 -2.92 14.98 -2.52
N SER A 44 -3.25 15.65 -1.43
CA SER A 44 -3.09 17.09 -1.27
C SER A 44 -1.80 17.42 -0.51
N ARG A 45 -1.16 18.53 -0.87
CA ARG A 45 0.06 19.03 -0.22
C ARG A 45 -0.19 20.36 0.47
N THR A 46 0.21 20.45 1.74
CA THR A 46 0.15 21.69 2.53
C THR A 46 1.54 22.07 3.00
N VAL A 47 1.95 23.31 2.71
CA VAL A 47 3.27 23.82 3.08
C VAL A 47 3.13 24.70 4.32
N HIS A 48 3.81 24.29 5.40
CA HIS A 48 3.96 25.08 6.62
C HIS A 48 5.38 25.65 6.69
N PRO A 49 5.63 26.72 7.46
CA PRO A 49 6.96 27.34 7.56
C PRO A 49 8.11 26.39 7.95
N ARG A 50 7.82 25.27 8.63
CA ARG A 50 8.83 24.31 9.11
C ARG A 50 8.66 22.87 8.58
N ARG A 51 7.59 22.58 7.84
CA ARG A 51 7.29 21.22 7.37
C ARG A 51 6.34 21.23 6.19
N VAL A 52 6.38 20.15 5.41
CA VAL A 52 5.40 19.88 4.36
C VAL A 52 4.56 18.69 4.82
N GLU A 53 3.25 18.84 4.74
CA GLU A 53 2.27 17.80 5.03
C GLU A 53 1.64 17.31 3.74
N TYR A 54 1.38 16.00 3.69
CA TYR A 54 0.69 15.33 2.61
C TYR A 54 -0.49 14.56 3.20
N ALA A 55 -1.65 14.66 2.58
CA ALA A 55 -2.87 13.99 3.02
C ALA A 55 -3.60 13.38 1.82
N LEU A 56 -4.28 12.25 2.01
CA LEU A 56 -5.13 11.70 0.96
C LEU A 56 -6.32 12.62 0.70
N THR A 57 -6.66 12.81 -0.56
CA THR A 57 -7.91 13.47 -0.96
C THR A 57 -9.09 12.49 -0.82
N GLY A 58 -10.30 12.94 -1.16
CA GLY A 58 -11.44 12.03 -1.29
C GLY A 58 -11.19 10.92 -2.33
N LEU A 59 -10.58 11.26 -3.47
CA LEU A 59 -10.20 10.30 -4.50
C LEU A 59 -9.09 9.34 -4.05
N GLY A 60 -8.11 9.86 -3.30
CA GLY A 60 -7.05 9.01 -2.72
C GLY A 60 -7.60 7.98 -1.73
N ARG A 61 -8.60 8.36 -0.92
CA ARG A 61 -9.26 7.43 0.00
C ARG A 61 -10.07 6.37 -0.73
N SER A 62 -10.84 6.72 -1.75
CA SER A 62 -11.61 5.71 -2.49
C SER A 62 -10.69 4.67 -3.15
N LEU A 63 -9.53 5.09 -3.68
CA LEU A 63 -8.53 4.15 -4.20
C LEU A 63 -7.93 3.27 -3.09
N GLN A 64 -7.62 3.86 -1.93
CA GLN A 64 -7.11 3.11 -0.78
C GLN A 64 -8.06 1.98 -0.37
N ASP A 65 -9.37 2.23 -0.36
CA ASP A 65 -10.37 1.23 0.00
C ASP A 65 -10.39 0.07 -1.01
N GLN A 66 -10.31 0.36 -2.31
CA GLN A 66 -10.23 -0.68 -3.35
C GLN A 66 -8.96 -1.52 -3.23
N LEU A 67 -7.81 -0.88 -2.99
CA LEU A 67 -6.55 -1.57 -2.77
C LEU A 67 -6.60 -2.43 -1.49
N GLY A 68 -7.25 -1.94 -0.44
CA GLY A 68 -7.47 -2.68 0.79
C GLY A 68 -8.33 -3.92 0.58
N ALA A 69 -9.43 -3.79 -0.15
CA ALA A 69 -10.30 -4.92 -0.51
C ALA A 69 -9.54 -5.98 -1.33
N LEU A 70 -8.75 -5.54 -2.32
CA LEU A 70 -7.92 -6.44 -3.13
C LEU A 70 -6.84 -7.14 -2.29
N ALA A 71 -6.21 -6.42 -1.37
CA ALA A 71 -5.21 -6.99 -0.47
C ALA A 71 -5.85 -8.06 0.44
N LEU A 72 -7.03 -7.77 1.01
CA LEU A 72 -7.76 -8.72 1.83
C LEU A 72 -8.13 -9.99 1.06
N TRP A 73 -8.71 -9.82 -0.14
CA TRP A 73 -9.03 -10.93 -1.03
C TRP A 73 -7.79 -11.78 -1.35
N SER A 74 -6.64 -11.13 -1.60
CA SER A 74 -5.39 -11.81 -1.91
C SER A 74 -4.87 -12.63 -0.73
N VAL A 75 -5.03 -12.13 0.50
CA VAL A 75 -4.69 -12.87 1.73
C VAL A 75 -5.62 -14.06 1.91
N GLU A 76 -6.92 -13.88 1.68
CA GLU A 76 -7.92 -14.95 1.79
C GLU A 76 -7.64 -16.09 0.79
N HIS A 77 -7.23 -15.77 -0.44
CA HIS A 77 -7.00 -16.74 -1.51
C HIS A 77 -5.52 -17.14 -1.68
N ASP A 78 -4.64 -16.74 -0.76
CA ASP A 78 -3.20 -16.99 -0.87
C ASP A 78 -2.88 -18.49 -0.98
N GLY A 79 -3.61 -19.34 -0.25
CA GLY A 79 -3.47 -20.79 -0.34
C GLY A 79 -3.78 -21.35 -1.75
N GLU A 80 -4.87 -20.87 -2.36
CA GLU A 80 -5.27 -21.26 -3.71
C GLU A 80 -4.25 -20.80 -4.76
N ILE A 81 -3.77 -19.56 -4.63
CA ILE A 81 -2.74 -18.99 -5.50
C ILE A 81 -1.45 -19.80 -5.40
N ARG A 82 -0.99 -20.16 -4.19
CA ARG A 82 0.18 -21.00 -3.99
C ARG A 82 0.00 -22.39 -4.61
N ALA A 83 -1.16 -23.02 -4.40
CA ALA A 83 -1.45 -24.33 -4.99
C ALA A 83 -1.46 -24.27 -6.52
N ALA A 84 -1.99 -23.20 -7.11
CA ALA A 84 -1.96 -22.97 -8.55
C ALA A 84 -0.52 -22.83 -9.08
N ARG A 85 0.36 -22.10 -8.37
CA ARG A 85 1.78 -21.98 -8.71
C ARG A 85 2.49 -23.33 -8.68
N VAL A 86 2.31 -24.12 -7.62
CA VAL A 86 2.89 -25.47 -7.52
C VAL A 86 2.44 -26.36 -8.67
N ARG A 87 1.14 -26.35 -9.03
CA ARG A 87 0.64 -27.12 -10.18
C ARG A 87 1.23 -26.65 -11.51
N PHE A 88 1.47 -25.35 -11.67
CA PHE A 88 2.10 -24.80 -12.86
C PHE A 88 3.57 -25.25 -12.96
N ASP A 89 4.33 -25.10 -11.88
CA ASP A 89 5.74 -25.46 -11.82
C ASP A 89 5.94 -26.96 -12.01
N ALA A 90 5.08 -27.81 -11.43
CA ALA A 90 5.12 -29.25 -11.64
C ALA A 90 4.88 -29.65 -13.11
N ARG A 91 4.06 -28.90 -13.85
CA ARG A 91 3.86 -29.12 -15.30
C ARG A 91 5.04 -28.64 -16.14
N ARG A 92 5.79 -27.64 -15.68
CA ARG A 92 6.98 -27.11 -16.37
C ARG A 92 8.29 -27.82 -16.00
N GLY A 93 8.39 -28.36 -14.79
CA GLY A 93 9.56 -29.10 -14.29
C GLY A 93 9.62 -30.56 -14.76
N GLY A 94 8.62 -31.02 -15.52
CA GLY A 94 8.65 -32.27 -16.26
C GLY A 94 9.17 -32.06 -17.68
N MET A 95 10.45 -31.74 -17.83
CA MET A 95 11.19 -31.88 -19.09
C MET A 95 12.50 -32.60 -18.76
N PRO A 96 12.74 -33.83 -19.28
CA PRO A 96 14.01 -34.54 -19.11
C PRO A 96 15.18 -33.79 -19.76
#